data_AF-A0A2A9M5K1-F1
#
_entry.id   AF-A0A2A9M5K1-F1
#
_cell.length_a   1.000
_cell.length_b   1.000
_cell.length_c   1.000
_cell.angle_alpha   90.00
_cell.angle_beta   90.00
_cell.angle_gamma   90.00
#
_symmetry.space_group_name_H-M   'P 1'
#
loop_
_entity.id
_entity.type
_entity.pdbx_description
1 polymer ?
#
loop_
_entity_poly.entity_id
_entity_poly.type
_entity_poly.pdbx_seq_one_letter_code
_entity_poly.pdbx_strand_id
1 'polypeptide(L)'
;MLSALSIVVSSVYLKTNICIQAFCSLSTILSNCLIFLQTAFGLIELSHPDNSIPVNRFVTPLHIVPEWYFLAYYAVLKVIPSKTGGLLVFMLSTCQ
;
A
#
# COMPACT_ATOMS: atom_id res chain seq x y z
N MET A 1 13.09 38.45 -29.73
CA MET A 1 13.01 38.39 -28.26
C MET A 1 12.00 37.34 -27.76
N LEU A 2 10.77 37.29 -28.27
CA LEU A 2 9.76 36.29 -27.88
C LEU A 2 10.14 34.83 -28.17
N SER A 3 10.84 34.56 -29.28
CA SER A 3 11.30 33.20 -29.65
C SER A 3 12.41 32.65 -28.75
N ALA A 4 13.28 33.53 -28.22
CA ALA A 4 14.33 33.11 -27.29
C ALA A 4 13.76 32.76 -25.90
N LEU A 5 12.75 33.51 -25.46
CA LEU A 5 12.08 33.25 -24.18
C LEU A 5 11.32 31.91 -24.19
N SER A 6 10.61 31.57 -25.27
CA SER A 6 9.89 30.29 -25.38
C SER A 6 10.82 29.07 -25.43
N ILE A 7 11.99 29.19 -26.06
CA ILE A 7 13.01 28.14 -26.08
C ILE A 7 13.62 27.93 -24.70
N VAL A 8 13.94 29.01 -23.98
CA VAL A 8 14.47 28.92 -22.60
C VAL A 8 13.43 28.29 -21.67
N VAL A 9 12.16 28.70 -21.75
CA VAL A 9 11.07 28.11 -20.97
C VAL A 9 10.88 26.63 -21.29
N SER A 10 10.93 26.23 -22.57
CA SER A 10 10.77 24.83 -22.99
C SER A 10 11.96 23.96 -22.56
N SER A 11 13.17 24.49 -22.62
CA SER A 11 14.39 23.80 -22.16
C SER A 11 14.41 23.62 -20.65
N VAL A 12 13.97 24.62 -19.89
CA VAL A 12 13.79 24.52 -18.43
C VAL A 12 12.72 23.47 -18.10
N TYR A 13 11.54 23.51 -18.74
CA TYR A 13 10.47 22.54 -18.51
C TYR A 13 10.90 21.10 -18.83
N LEU A 14 11.60 20.89 -19.94
CA LEU A 14 12.12 19.57 -20.33
C LEU A 14 13.16 19.05 -19.32
N LYS A 15 14.05 19.93 -18.83
CA LYS A 15 15.07 19.56 -17.83
C LYS A 15 14.44 19.26 -16.48
N THR A 16 13.43 20.04 -16.06
CA THR A 16 12.66 19.77 -14.84
C THR A 16 11.87 18.46 -14.93
N ASN A 17 11.25 18.16 -16.07
CA ASN A 17 10.49 16.91 -16.27
C ASN A 17 11.41 15.67 -16.27
N ILE A 18 12.57 15.74 -16.93
CA ILE A 18 13.59 14.68 -16.89
C ILE A 18 14.10 14.43 -15.46
N CYS A 19 14.34 15.48 -14.68
CA CYS A 19 14.74 15.34 -13.28
C CYS A 19 13.64 14.69 -12.43
N ILE A 20 12.38 15.07 -12.63
CA ILE A 20 11.22 14.46 -11.93
C ILE A 20 11.09 12.98 -12.31
N GLN A 21 11.20 12.64 -13.59
CA GLN A 21 11.10 11.27 -14.08
C GLN A 21 12.23 10.39 -13.55
N ALA A 22 13.46 10.90 -13.50
CA ALA A 22 14.62 10.20 -12.96
C ALA A 22 14.52 10.00 -11.44
N PHE A 23 13.98 10.99 -10.71
CA PHE A 23 13.74 10.86 -9.28
C PHE A 23 12.64 9.84 -8.96
N CYS A 24 11.53 9.89 -9.70
CA CYS A 24 10.43 8.94 -9.56
C CYS A 24 10.89 7.51 -9.87
N SER A 25 11.63 7.29 -10.97
CA SER A 25 12.14 5.97 -11.32
C SER A 25 13.18 5.44 -10.33
N LEU A 26 14.04 6.30 -9.76
CA LEU A 26 14.97 5.88 -8.70
C LEU A 26 14.22 5.46 -7.43
N SER A 27 13.17 6.20 -7.05
CA SER A 27 12.37 5.88 -5.86
C SER A 27 11.64 4.54 -5.98
N THR A 28 11.14 4.20 -7.18
CA THR A 28 10.47 2.91 -7.42
C THR A 28 11.44 1.74 -7.47
N ILE A 29 12.65 1.94 -8.00
CA ILE A 29 13.71 0.93 -7.96
C ILE A 29 14.10 0.62 -6.51
N LEU A 30 14.24 1.66 -5.68
CA LEU A 30 14.55 1.50 -4.26
C LEU A 30 13.43 0.72 -3.53
N SER A 31 12.16 1.07 -3.73
CA SER A 31 11.05 0.36 -3.09
C SER A 31 10.96 -1.11 -3.50
N ASN A 32 11.18 -1.41 -4.78
CA ASN A 32 11.19 -2.79 -5.27
C ASN A 32 12.36 -3.62 -4.73
N CYS A 33 13.53 -2.99 -4.54
CA CYS A 33 14.67 -3.63 -3.90
C CYS A 33 14.37 -4.00 -2.45
N LEU A 34 13.74 -3.09 -1.69
CA LEU A 34 13.34 -3.35 -0.30
C LEU A 34 12.30 -4.48 -0.21
N ILE A 35 11.31 -4.51 -1.10
CA ILE A 35 10.31 -5.59 -1.17
C ILE A 35 10.99 -6.93 -1.49
N PHE A 36 11.93 -6.95 -2.45
CA PHE A 36 12.68 -8.15 -2.79
C PHE A 36 13.46 -8.69 -1.59
N LEU A 37 14.19 -7.83 -0.88
CA LEU A 37 14.92 -8.21 0.33
C LEU A 37 14.01 -8.76 1.43
N GLN A 38 12.85 -8.15 1.65
CA GLN A 38 11.85 -8.65 2.60
C GLN A 38 11.34 -10.04 2.20
N THR A 39 11.04 -10.27 0.91
CA THR A 39 10.55 -11.59 0.45
C THR A 39 11.61 -12.68 0.46
N ALA A 40 12.88 -12.34 0.19
CA ALA A 40 13.97 -13.31 0.11
C ALA A 40 14.47 -13.75 1.50
N PHE A 41 14.50 -12.82 2.46
CA PHE A 41 15.10 -13.06 3.78
C PHE A 41 14.13 -13.00 4.95
N GLY A 42 12.87 -12.58 4.72
CA GLY A 42 11.87 -12.50 5.79
C GLY A 42 12.28 -11.58 6.94
N LEU A 43 12.83 -10.39 6.62
CA LEU A 43 13.46 -9.50 7.61
C LEU A 43 12.50 -9.05 8.73
N ILE A 44 11.21 -8.99 8.41
CA ILE A 44 10.13 -8.65 9.35
C ILE A 44 9.10 -9.78 9.33
N GLU A 45 8.66 -10.23 10.50
CA GLU A 45 7.53 -11.15 10.63
C GLU A 45 6.23 -10.41 10.33
N LEU A 46 5.62 -10.71 9.18
CA LEU A 46 4.38 -10.06 8.73
C LEU A 46 3.12 -10.88 9.08
N SER A 47 3.27 -12.17 9.41
CA SER A 47 2.18 -13.09 9.73
C SER A 47 2.01 -13.28 11.23
N HIS A 48 0.78 -13.48 11.70
CA HIS A 48 0.52 -13.74 13.12
C HIS A 48 1.02 -15.13 13.55
N PRO A 49 1.67 -15.28 14.72
CA PRO A 49 2.22 -16.57 15.18
C PRO A 49 1.15 -17.66 15.34
N ASP A 50 -0.08 -17.30 15.72
CA ASP A 50 -1.20 -18.25 15.86
C ASP A 50 -1.54 -19.01 14.57
N ASN A 51 -1.13 -18.50 13.39
CA ASN A 51 -1.33 -19.20 12.11
C ASN A 51 -0.44 -20.44 11.96
N SER A 52 0.53 -20.65 12.85
CA SER A 52 1.39 -21.83 12.88
C SER A 52 0.80 -23.00 13.67
N ILE A 53 -0.33 -22.79 14.36
CA ILE A 53 -1.05 -23.81 15.11
C ILE A 53 -2.00 -24.55 14.14
N PRO A 54 -2.12 -25.89 14.18
CA PRO A 54 -3.06 -26.61 13.33
C PRO A 54 -4.50 -26.16 13.59
N VAL A 55 -5.27 -26.01 12.50
CA VAL A 55 -6.66 -25.52 12.55
C VAL A 55 -7.54 -26.43 13.41
N ASN A 56 -8.21 -25.83 14.39
CA ASN A 56 -9.27 -26.47 15.16
C ASN A 56 -10.61 -25.74 14.92
N ARG A 57 -11.61 -26.44 14.38
CA ARG A 57 -12.92 -25.85 14.06
C ARG A 57 -13.80 -25.56 15.28
N PHE A 58 -13.46 -26.12 16.44
CA PHE A 58 -14.24 -25.98 17.68
C PHE A 58 -13.67 -24.93 18.63
N VAL A 59 -12.52 -24.35 18.33
CA VAL A 59 -11.83 -23.39 19.20
C VAL A 59 -11.39 -22.18 18.38
N THR A 60 -11.86 -21.00 18.78
CA THR A 60 -11.34 -19.72 18.28
C THR A 60 -10.25 -19.20 19.21
N PRO A 61 -9.08 -18.79 18.70
CA PRO A 61 -8.03 -18.20 19.54
C PRO A 61 -8.49 -16.89 20.17
N LEU A 62 -7.91 -16.54 21.32
CA LEU A 62 -8.31 -15.36 22.10
C LEU A 62 -8.04 -14.04 21.36
N HIS A 63 -6.96 -13.98 20.57
CA HIS A 63 -6.54 -12.77 19.86
C HIS A 63 -6.51 -13.00 18.35
N ILE A 64 -7.69 -13.02 17.73
CA ILE A 64 -7.81 -13.12 16.27
C ILE A 64 -7.73 -11.73 15.62
N VAL A 65 -6.70 -11.54 14.81
CA VAL A 65 -6.44 -10.29 14.08
C VAL A 65 -6.27 -10.63 12.61
N PRO A 66 -6.89 -9.88 11.68
CA PRO A 66 -6.64 -10.08 10.27
C PRO A 66 -5.22 -9.66 9.91
N GLU A 67 -4.73 -10.14 8.77
CA GLU A 67 -3.43 -9.72 8.25
C GLU A 67 -3.34 -8.20 8.06
N TRP A 68 -2.12 -7.67 8.14
CA TRP A 68 -1.86 -6.21 8.23
C TRP A 68 -2.50 -5.39 7.11
N TYR A 69 -2.56 -5.92 5.89
CA TYR A 69 -3.16 -5.26 4.73
C TYR A 69 -4.69 -5.18 4.80
N PHE A 70 -5.33 -5.94 5.70
CA PHE A 70 -6.77 -5.90 5.94
C PHE A 70 -7.18 -5.06 7.17
N LEU A 71 -6.23 -4.57 7.97
CA LEU A 71 -6.54 -3.85 9.22
C LEU A 71 -7.40 -2.60 9.00
N ALA A 72 -7.17 -1.86 7.92
CA ALA A 72 -7.96 -0.66 7.59
C ALA A 72 -9.43 -0.99 7.35
N TYR A 73 -9.70 -2.05 6.56
CA TYR A 73 -11.06 -2.50 6.27
C TYR A 73 -11.75 -3.10 7.50
N TYR A 74 -11.00 -3.86 8.30
CA TYR A 74 -11.49 -4.41 9.56
C TYR A 74 -11.90 -3.32 10.55
N ALA A 75 -11.16 -2.20 10.60
CA ALA A 75 -11.53 -1.05 11.40
C ALA A 75 -12.87 -0.45 10.95
N VAL A 76 -13.08 -0.28 9.64
CA VAL A 76 -14.36 0.20 9.08
C VAL A 76 -15.53 -0.69 9.49
N LEU A 77 -15.36 -2.02 9.38
CA LEU A 77 -16.38 -2.99 9.76
C LEU A 77 -16.68 -3.00 11.26
N LYS A 78 -15.71 -2.68 12.12
CA LYS A 78 -15.90 -2.57 13.58
C LYS A 78 -16.56 -1.27 14.01
N VAL A 79 -16.30 -0.18 13.30
CA VAL A 79 -16.84 1.15 13.65
C VAL A 79 -18.33 1.23 13.33
N ILE A 80 -18.79 0.54 12.27
CA ILE A 80 -20.18 0.57 11.85
C ILE A 80 -20.96 -0.59 12.51
N PRO A 81 -21.92 -0.31 13.42
CA PRO A 81 -22.62 -1.37 14.16
C PRO A 81 -23.59 -2.19 13.28
N SER A 82 -24.03 -1.65 12.14
CA SER A 82 -24.93 -2.35 11.22
C SER A 82 -24.18 -3.28 10.28
N LYS A 83 -24.60 -4.55 10.18
CA LYS A 83 -23.99 -5.55 9.29
C LYS A 83 -24.05 -5.15 7.81
N THR A 84 -25.20 -4.67 7.34
CA THR A 84 -25.41 -4.27 5.93
C THR A 84 -24.71 -2.96 5.59
N GLY A 85 -24.77 -1.97 6.48
CA GLY A 85 -24.08 -0.69 6.28
C GLY A 85 -22.56 -0.83 6.27
N GLY A 86 -22.00 -1.67 7.15
CA GLY A 86 -20.57 -1.96 7.17
C GLY A 86 -20.09 -2.58 5.85
N LEU A 87 -20.85 -3.53 5.30
CA LEU A 87 -20.56 -4.16 4.01
C LEU A 87 -20.60 -3.14 2.85
N LEU A 88 -21.60 -2.25 2.82
CA LEU A 88 -21.72 -1.24 1.77
C LEU A 88 -20.54 -0.26 1.78
N VAL A 89 -20.15 0.24 2.96
CA VAL A 89 -19.01 1.16 3.08
C VAL A 89 -17.70 0.46 2.72
N PHE A 90 -17.54 -0.80 3.12
CA PHE A 90 -16.40 -1.62 2.70
C PHE A 90 -16.30 -1.70 1.16
N MET A 91 -17.39 -2.06 0.47
CA MET A 91 -17.43 -2.16 -1.00
C MET A 91 -17.11 -0.81 -1.67
N LEU A 92 -17.62 0.30 -1.13
CA LEU A 92 -17.32 1.64 -1.62
C LEU A 92 -15.85 2.01 -1.41
N SER A 93 -15.23 1.62 -0.29
CA SER A 93 -13.82 1.92 -0.01
C SER A 93 -12.84 1.18 -0.92
N THR A 94 -13.21 0.00 -1.40
CA THR A 94 -12.38 -0.80 -2.32
C THR A 94 -12.58 -0.43 -3.79
N CYS A 95 -13.60 0.38 -4.10
CA CYS A 95 -13.93 0.81 -5.45
C CYS A 95 -13.34 2.21 -5.68
N GLN A 96 -12.05 2.26 -6.01
CA GLN A 96 -11.34 3.49 -6.40
C GLN A 96 -10.53 3.25 -7.66
#